data_AF-A0A5A5RYI4-F1
#
_entry.id   AF-A0A5A5RYI4-F1
#
_cell.length_a   1.000
_cell.length_b   1.000
_cell.length_c   1.000
_cell.angle_alpha   90.00
_cell.angle_beta   90.00
_cell.angle_gamma   90.00
#
_symmetry.space_group_name_H-M   'P 1'
#
loop_
_entity.id
_entity.type
_entity.pdbx_description
1 polymer ?
#
loop_
_entity_poly.entity_id
_entity_poly.type
_entity_poly.pdbx_seq_one_letter_code
_entity_poly.pdbx_strand_id
1 'polypeptide(L)'
;MVSLDRSSLGGIWTLSSYERELNSPNSELLILTLDQKDETLIGLACFWAILEEAHITLLAIYPDYQRQGLGKLLLYKLLEKAVQRQLERATLEVRVSNQSAIALYEHFGFRIAGERKNYYPQTGESALIFWRNDLQTAAFREQLNKWRQEILSRLAQGEWQLEEETRAKIDIMGMQ
;
A
#
# COMPACT_ATOMS: atom_id res chain seq x y z
N MET A 1 1.99 -10.23 10.48
CA MET A 1 2.20 -10.10 9.01
C MET A 1 1.79 -11.37 8.27
N VAL A 2 2.38 -12.53 8.53
CA VAL A 2 2.03 -13.81 7.86
C VAL A 2 0.54 -14.17 7.97
N SER A 3 -0.09 -13.93 9.12
CA SER A 3 -1.53 -14.14 9.31
C SER A 3 -2.37 -13.24 8.41
N LEU A 4 -2.07 -11.95 8.35
CA LEU A 4 -2.73 -10.96 7.50
C LEU A 4 -2.60 -11.33 6.01
N ASP A 5 -1.38 -11.66 5.58
CA ASP A 5 -1.08 -12.13 4.22
C ASP A 5 -1.94 -13.32 3.84
N ARG A 6 -1.96 -14.36 4.68
CA ARG A 6 -2.78 -15.56 4.43
C ARG A 6 -4.25 -15.20 4.25
N SER A 7 -4.78 -14.33 5.10
CA SER A 7 -6.19 -13.94 5.06
C SER A 7 -6.54 -13.02 3.88
N SER A 8 -5.60 -12.20 3.39
CA SER A 8 -5.91 -11.10 2.46
C SER A 8 -5.28 -11.25 1.07
N LEU A 9 -4.16 -11.95 0.95
CA LEU A 9 -3.36 -12.09 -0.27
C LEU A 9 -3.18 -13.55 -0.69
N GLY A 10 -3.59 -14.51 0.14
CA GLY A 10 -3.44 -15.94 -0.13
C GLY A 10 -2.11 -16.54 0.34
N GLY A 11 -1.35 -15.84 1.19
CA GLY A 11 -0.10 -16.35 1.77
C GLY A 11 1.06 -16.27 0.79
N ILE A 12 1.24 -15.11 0.14
CA ILE A 12 2.26 -14.91 -0.88
C ILE A 12 3.67 -14.92 -0.30
N TRP A 13 3.84 -14.49 0.96
CA TRP A 13 5.13 -14.39 1.64
C TRP A 13 5.20 -15.28 2.87
N THR A 14 6.38 -15.87 3.05
CA THR A 14 6.74 -16.64 4.24
C THR A 14 7.26 -15.71 5.35
N LEU A 15 7.41 -16.21 6.58
CA LEU A 15 8.04 -15.45 7.66
C LEU A 15 9.43 -14.94 7.25
N SER A 16 10.26 -15.81 6.66
CA SER A 16 11.59 -15.43 6.18
C SER A 16 11.57 -14.43 5.02
N SER A 17 10.50 -14.41 4.21
CA SER A 17 10.30 -13.34 3.22
C SER A 17 10.12 -11.99 3.93
N TYR A 18 9.23 -11.91 4.94
CA TYR A 18 9.04 -10.69 5.72
C TYR A 18 10.31 -10.24 6.46
N GLU A 19 11.04 -11.18 7.07
CA GLU A 19 12.33 -10.88 7.72
C GLU A 19 13.35 -10.31 6.73
N ARG A 20 13.39 -10.83 5.51
CA ARG A 20 14.25 -10.28 4.45
C ARG A 20 13.87 -8.86 4.09
N GLU A 21 12.58 -8.58 3.94
CA GLU A 21 12.11 -7.23 3.63
C GLU A 21 12.44 -6.22 4.72
N LEU A 22 12.24 -6.58 5.99
CA LEU A 22 12.60 -5.73 7.13
C LEU A 22 14.09 -5.36 7.17
N ASN A 23 14.95 -6.26 6.70
CA ASN A 23 16.41 -6.07 6.71
C ASN A 23 16.96 -5.52 5.39
N SER A 24 16.12 -5.33 4.36
CA SER A 24 16.56 -4.91 3.04
C SER A 24 16.59 -3.38 2.94
N PRO A 25 17.74 -2.76 2.59
CA PRO A 25 17.79 -1.31 2.37
C PRO A 25 16.97 -0.89 1.14
N ASN A 26 16.71 -1.81 0.21
CA ASN A 26 15.94 -1.57 -1.00
C ASN A 26 14.45 -1.83 -0.80
N SER A 27 14.02 -2.23 0.40
CA SER A 27 12.61 -2.44 0.71
C SER A 27 12.08 -1.30 1.57
N GLU A 28 10.81 -0.96 1.37
CA GLU A 28 10.05 -0.10 2.25
C GLU A 28 8.78 -0.83 2.66
N LEU A 29 8.84 -1.53 3.79
CA LEU A 29 7.73 -2.23 4.39
C LEU A 29 7.08 -1.35 5.46
N LEU A 30 5.79 -1.06 5.28
CA LEU A 30 4.95 -0.33 6.23
C LEU A 30 3.96 -1.29 6.87
N ILE A 31 3.75 -1.13 8.18
CA ILE A 31 2.68 -1.76 8.93
C ILE A 31 1.72 -0.70 9.47
N LEU A 32 0.43 -1.06 9.50
CA LEU A 32 -0.64 -0.27 10.11
C LEU A 32 -1.18 -1.04 11.31
N THR A 33 -1.18 -0.40 12.47
CA THR A 33 -1.51 -1.01 13.77
C THR A 33 -2.59 -0.20 14.48
N LEU A 34 -3.42 -0.89 15.25
CA LEU A 34 -4.31 -0.26 16.21
C LEU A 34 -3.55 0.07 17.48
N ASP A 35 -3.61 1.33 17.90
CA ASP A 35 -3.14 1.77 19.22
C ASP A 35 -4.14 1.35 20.30
N GLN A 36 -4.18 0.05 20.55
CA GLN A 36 -4.87 -0.61 21.66
C GLN A 36 -3.84 -1.44 22.42
N LYS A 37 -4.20 -1.94 23.61
CA LYS A 37 -3.31 -2.67 24.55
C LYS A 37 -2.40 -3.75 23.93
N ASP A 38 -2.73 -4.29 22.76
CA ASP A 38 -2.02 -5.38 22.09
C ASP A 38 -1.42 -5.01 20.71
N GLU A 39 -1.32 -3.73 20.33
CA GLU A 39 -0.74 -3.25 19.06
C GLU A 39 -1.18 -4.09 17.83
N THR A 40 -2.48 -4.18 17.60
CA THR A 40 -3.02 -5.13 16.61
C THR A 40 -2.69 -4.69 15.19
N LEU A 41 -1.88 -5.47 14.48
CA LEU A 41 -1.62 -5.28 13.04
C LEU A 41 -2.91 -5.43 12.23
N ILE A 42 -3.32 -4.38 11.53
CA ILE A 42 -4.54 -4.34 10.70
C ILE A 42 -4.26 -4.12 9.21
N GLY A 43 -3.05 -3.70 8.86
CA GLY A 43 -2.65 -3.46 7.46
C GLY A 43 -1.15 -3.59 7.24
N LEU A 44 -0.76 -3.87 6.00
CA LEU A 44 0.64 -3.84 5.57
C LEU A 44 0.75 -3.46 4.09
N ALA A 45 1.85 -2.80 3.75
CA ALA A 45 2.15 -2.39 2.38
C ALA A 45 3.65 -2.36 2.16
N CYS A 46 4.12 -2.66 0.95
CA CYS A 46 5.54 -2.78 0.65
C CYS A 46 5.83 -2.37 -0.78
N PHE A 47 6.96 -1.69 -0.99
CA PHE A 47 7.58 -1.64 -2.30
C PHE A 47 9.06 -2.05 -2.25
N TRP A 48 9.55 -2.54 -3.38
CA TRP A 48 10.97 -2.64 -3.68
C TRP A 48 11.43 -1.42 -4.50
N ALA A 49 12.54 -0.81 -4.10
CA ALA A 49 13.24 0.21 -4.87
C ALA A 49 14.17 -0.48 -5.87
N ILE A 50 13.87 -0.36 -7.16
CA ILE A 50 14.66 -0.95 -8.25
C ILE A 50 14.99 0.18 -9.22
N LEU A 51 16.26 0.55 -9.31
CA LEU A 51 16.69 1.76 -10.04
C LEU A 51 15.88 2.98 -9.56
N GLU A 52 15.11 3.59 -10.45
CA GLU A 52 14.27 4.78 -10.19
C GLU A 52 12.80 4.40 -9.90
N GLU A 53 12.51 3.13 -9.64
CA GLU A 53 11.16 2.59 -9.55
C GLU A 53 10.80 2.11 -8.15
N ALA A 54 9.62 2.48 -7.68
CA ALA A 54 8.94 1.81 -6.57
C ALA A 54 8.04 0.69 -7.12
N HIS A 55 8.51 -0.56 -7.08
CA HIS A 55 7.67 -1.72 -7.40
C HIS A 55 6.86 -2.10 -6.16
N ILE A 56 5.59 -1.71 -6.11
CA ILE A 56 4.69 -2.06 -5.01
C ILE A 56 4.39 -3.55 -5.09
N THR A 57 4.87 -4.30 -4.10
CA THR A 57 4.83 -5.77 -4.10
C THR A 57 3.64 -6.33 -3.34
N LEU A 58 3.16 -5.61 -2.34
CA LEU A 58 1.91 -5.93 -1.65
C LEU A 58 1.26 -4.69 -1.04
N LEU A 59 -0.06 -4.78 -0.89
CA LEU A 59 -0.88 -3.87 -0.10
C LEU A 59 -2.10 -4.64 0.37
N ALA A 60 -2.30 -4.71 1.69
CA ALA A 60 -3.40 -5.45 2.28
C ALA A 60 -3.89 -4.77 3.56
N ILE A 61 -5.20 -4.84 3.75
CA ILE A 61 -5.90 -4.48 4.98
C ILE A 61 -6.72 -5.71 5.39
N TYR A 62 -6.72 -6.05 6.67
CA TYR A 62 -7.56 -7.13 7.18
C TYR A 62 -9.03 -6.90 6.77
N PRO A 63 -9.78 -7.94 6.37
CA PRO A 63 -11.13 -7.79 5.81
C PRO A 63 -12.07 -6.89 6.63
N ASP A 64 -12.05 -7.02 7.97
CA ASP A 64 -12.92 -6.26 8.88
C ASP A 64 -12.62 -4.76 8.92
N TYR A 65 -11.44 -4.35 8.44
CA TYR A 65 -10.97 -2.96 8.41
C TYR A 65 -10.98 -2.35 7.00
N GLN A 66 -11.48 -3.09 6.00
CA GLN A 66 -11.54 -2.61 4.61
C GLN A 66 -12.65 -1.58 4.40
N ARG A 67 -12.55 -0.82 3.29
CA ARG A 67 -13.51 0.24 2.89
C ARG A 67 -13.65 1.41 3.86
N GLN A 68 -12.73 1.55 4.81
CA GLN A 68 -12.71 2.63 5.80
C GLN A 68 -11.65 3.71 5.50
N GLY A 69 -11.00 3.65 4.33
CA GLY A 69 -9.95 4.61 3.93
C GLY A 69 -8.52 4.17 4.26
N LEU A 70 -8.35 3.10 5.04
CA LEU A 70 -7.03 2.61 5.47
C LEU A 70 -6.13 2.13 4.32
N GLY A 71 -6.72 1.54 3.27
CA GLY A 71 -5.97 1.19 2.05
C GLY A 71 -5.44 2.41 1.30
N LYS A 72 -6.19 3.54 1.31
CA LYS A 72 -5.71 4.81 0.75
C LYS A 72 -4.57 5.36 1.58
N LEU A 73 -4.67 5.31 2.92
CA LEU A 73 -3.62 5.74 3.82
C LEU A 73 -2.29 5.01 3.53
N LEU A 74 -2.32 3.67 3.47
CA LEU A 74 -1.11 2.89 3.18
C LEU A 74 -0.52 3.18 1.80
N LEU A 75 -1.33 3.26 0.75
CA LEU A 75 -0.84 3.57 -0.60
C LEU A 75 -0.25 4.98 -0.67
N TYR A 76 -0.92 5.97 -0.08
CA TYR A 76 -0.40 7.33 0.04
C TYR A 76 0.98 7.33 0.72
N LYS A 77 1.11 6.60 1.83
CA LYS A 77 2.38 6.52 2.57
C LYS A 77 3.49 5.86 1.78
N LEU A 78 3.21 4.79 1.02
CA LEU A 78 4.20 4.23 0.09
C LEU A 78 4.65 5.25 -0.96
N LEU A 79 3.72 6.00 -1.56
CA LEU A 79 4.07 7.03 -2.54
C LEU A 79 4.87 8.18 -1.93
N GLU A 80 4.53 8.60 -0.71
CA GLU A 80 5.29 9.60 0.06
C GLU A 80 6.73 9.11 0.32
N LYS A 81 6.91 7.86 0.75
CA LYS A 81 8.23 7.24 0.92
C LYS A 81 8.99 7.12 -0.40
N ALA A 82 8.32 6.76 -1.50
CA ALA A 82 8.94 6.68 -2.82
C ALA A 82 9.48 8.06 -3.26
N VAL A 83 8.71 9.14 -3.01
CA VAL A 83 9.16 10.52 -3.27
C VAL A 83 10.37 10.89 -2.39
N GLN A 84 10.34 10.55 -1.10
CA GLN A 84 11.46 10.78 -0.18
C GLN A 84 12.73 10.05 -0.60
N ARG A 85 12.59 8.84 -1.17
CA ARG A 85 13.68 8.05 -1.75
C ARG A 85 14.10 8.51 -3.16
N GLN A 86 13.56 9.62 -3.66
CA GLN A 86 13.87 10.17 -4.99
C GLN A 86 13.55 9.21 -6.16
N LEU A 87 12.61 8.28 -5.97
CA LEU A 87 12.14 7.40 -7.05
C LEU A 87 11.24 8.20 -8.00
N GLU A 88 11.35 7.95 -9.30
CA GLU A 88 10.67 8.74 -10.34
C GLU A 88 9.30 8.19 -10.70
N ARG A 89 9.08 6.89 -10.51
CA ARG A 89 7.87 6.17 -10.92
C ARG A 89 7.54 5.02 -9.97
N ALA A 90 6.28 4.64 -9.93
CA ALA A 90 5.79 3.47 -9.19
C ALA A 90 5.05 2.52 -10.12
N THR A 91 5.18 1.23 -9.86
CA THR A 91 4.55 0.16 -10.64
C THR A 91 3.98 -0.93 -9.75
N LEU A 92 2.97 -1.65 -10.26
CA LEU A 92 2.38 -2.80 -9.59
C LEU A 92 1.63 -3.70 -10.59
N GLU A 93 1.40 -4.94 -10.16
CA GLU A 93 0.50 -5.88 -10.81
C GLU A 93 -0.73 -6.15 -9.93
N VAL A 94 -1.92 -6.11 -10.53
CA VAL A 94 -3.19 -6.36 -9.84
C VAL A 94 -4.06 -7.34 -10.62
N ARG A 95 -4.72 -8.27 -9.92
CA ARG A 95 -5.72 -9.19 -10.49
C ARG A 95 -6.81 -8.43 -11.23
N VAL A 96 -7.17 -8.86 -12.44
CA VAL A 96 -8.26 -8.26 -13.23
C VAL A 96 -9.60 -8.29 -12.49
N SER A 97 -9.83 -9.29 -11.63
CA SER A 97 -11.04 -9.39 -10.81
C SER A 97 -11.06 -8.45 -9.59
N ASN A 98 -9.92 -7.88 -9.18
CA ASN A 98 -9.83 -7.07 -7.97
C ASN A 98 -10.22 -5.60 -8.24
N GLN A 99 -11.51 -5.40 -8.50
CA GLN A 99 -12.09 -4.09 -8.84
C GLN A 99 -11.87 -3.05 -7.74
N SER A 100 -11.85 -3.46 -6.47
CA SER A 100 -11.58 -2.55 -5.35
C SER A 100 -10.15 -2.00 -5.37
N ALA A 101 -9.16 -2.85 -5.67
CA ALA A 101 -7.77 -2.42 -5.76
C ALA A 101 -7.53 -1.59 -7.03
N ILE A 102 -8.14 -1.98 -8.16
CA ILE A 102 -8.08 -1.21 -9.42
C ILE A 102 -8.58 0.22 -9.18
N ALA A 103 -9.77 0.39 -8.60
CA ALA A 103 -10.31 1.71 -8.30
C ALA A 103 -9.43 2.53 -7.33
N LEU A 104 -8.79 1.86 -6.36
CA LEU A 104 -7.81 2.49 -5.47
C LEU A 104 -6.60 3.02 -6.27
N TYR A 105 -6.00 2.21 -7.13
CA TYR A 105 -4.82 2.62 -7.90
C TYR A 105 -5.15 3.72 -8.91
N GLU A 106 -6.30 3.64 -9.59
CA GLU A 106 -6.77 4.70 -10.50
C GLU A 106 -7.00 6.03 -9.78
N HIS A 107 -7.54 6.00 -8.56
CA HIS A 107 -7.69 7.21 -7.73
C HIS A 107 -6.35 7.89 -7.42
N PHE A 108 -5.27 7.11 -7.24
CA PHE A 108 -3.91 7.61 -7.08
C PHE A 108 -3.20 7.94 -8.40
N GLY A 109 -3.95 7.97 -9.50
CA GLY A 109 -3.45 8.37 -10.81
C GLY A 109 -2.57 7.33 -11.49
N PHE A 110 -2.54 6.08 -11.00
CA PHE A 110 -1.92 5.00 -11.75
C PHE A 110 -2.74 4.72 -13.01
N ARG A 111 -2.06 4.32 -14.08
CA ARG A 111 -2.66 3.99 -15.38
C ARG A 111 -2.22 2.62 -15.85
N ILE A 112 -3.12 1.89 -16.51
CA ILE A 112 -2.81 0.59 -17.11
C ILE A 112 -1.76 0.80 -18.21
N ALA A 113 -0.66 0.06 -18.13
CA ALA A 113 0.37 0.02 -19.16
C ALA A 113 0.41 -1.32 -19.91
N GLY A 114 -0.26 -2.35 -19.39
CA GLY A 114 -0.32 -3.65 -20.03
C GLY A 114 -1.05 -4.69 -19.19
N GLU A 115 -1.05 -5.92 -19.70
CA GLU A 115 -1.65 -7.08 -19.04
C GLU A 115 -0.71 -8.28 -19.17
N ARG A 116 -0.47 -8.99 -18.05
CA ARG A 116 0.20 -10.29 -18.04
C ARG A 116 -0.85 -11.39 -18.00
N LYS A 117 -0.97 -12.12 -19.11
CA LYS A 117 -1.86 -13.28 -19.20
C LYS A 117 -1.36 -14.41 -18.31
N ASN A 118 -2.29 -15.13 -17.67
CA ASN A 118 -1.99 -16.27 -16.80
C ASN A 118 -0.95 -15.96 -15.70
N TYR A 119 -0.95 -14.72 -15.20
CA TYR A 119 0.04 -14.26 -14.23
C TYR A 119 -0.08 -14.96 -12.89
N TYR A 120 -1.30 -15.29 -12.46
CA TYR A 120 -1.56 -16.00 -11.21
C TYR A 120 -1.80 -17.49 -11.50
N PRO A 121 -0.78 -18.37 -11.37
CA PRO A 121 -0.81 -19.71 -11.95
C PRO A 121 -1.87 -20.63 -11.33
N GLN A 122 -2.14 -20.44 -10.04
CA GLN A 122 -3.15 -21.21 -9.30
C GLN A 122 -4.56 -21.02 -9.86
N THR A 123 -4.83 -19.86 -10.45
CA THR A 123 -6.15 -19.46 -10.94
C THR A 123 -6.23 -19.31 -12.46
N GLY A 124 -5.07 -19.26 -13.14
CA GLY A 124 -4.97 -18.86 -14.56
C GLY A 124 -5.31 -17.38 -14.83
N GLU A 125 -5.54 -16.59 -13.77
CA GLU A 125 -5.99 -15.22 -13.89
C GLU A 125 -4.88 -14.28 -14.41
N SER A 126 -5.25 -13.35 -15.27
CA SER A 126 -4.39 -12.25 -15.72
C SER A 126 -4.15 -11.21 -14.62
N ALA A 127 -3.05 -10.47 -14.75
CA ALA A 127 -2.78 -9.27 -13.98
C ALA A 127 -2.67 -8.04 -14.89
N LEU A 128 -3.31 -6.94 -14.49
CA LEU A 128 -3.06 -5.63 -15.08
C LEU A 128 -1.77 -5.06 -14.49
N ILE A 129 -0.93 -4.48 -15.34
CA ILE A 129 0.25 -3.72 -14.93
C ILE A 129 -0.14 -2.25 -14.89
N PHE A 130 0.01 -1.62 -13.72
CA PHE A 130 -0.27 -0.21 -13.50
C PHE A 130 1.03 0.56 -13.29
N TRP A 131 1.12 1.75 -13.88
CA TRP A 131 2.23 2.69 -13.67
C TRP A 131 1.74 4.04 -13.20
N ARG A 132 2.51 4.64 -12.29
CA ARG A 132 2.44 6.06 -11.94
C ARG A 132 3.79 6.69 -12.17
N ASN A 133 3.90 7.55 -13.18
CA ASN A 133 5.10 8.32 -13.45
C ASN A 133 5.09 9.67 -12.72
N ASP A 134 6.15 10.44 -12.88
CA ASP A 134 6.24 11.86 -12.51
C ASP A 134 6.24 12.12 -11.00
N LEU A 135 6.69 11.15 -10.19
CA LEU A 135 6.66 11.26 -8.72
C LEU A 135 7.48 12.45 -8.20
N GLN A 136 8.51 12.87 -8.94
CA GLN A 136 9.38 13.98 -8.52
C GLN A 136 8.86 15.37 -8.94
N THR A 137 7.80 15.45 -9.74
CA THR A 137 7.27 16.73 -10.24
C THR A 137 6.59 17.54 -9.13
N ALA A 138 6.60 18.87 -9.25
CA ALA A 138 5.88 19.76 -8.35
C ALA A 138 4.37 19.46 -8.32
N ALA A 139 3.78 19.18 -9.48
CA ALA A 139 2.38 18.80 -9.60
C ALA A 139 2.04 17.52 -8.81
N PHE A 140 2.93 16.52 -8.81
CA PHE A 140 2.72 15.33 -7.99
C PHE A 140 2.80 15.63 -6.49
N ARG A 141 3.74 16.47 -6.06
CA ARG A 141 3.87 16.90 -4.66
C ARG A 141 2.63 17.64 -4.17
N GLU A 142 2.05 18.50 -5.01
CA GLU A 142 0.76 19.13 -4.72
C GLU A 142 -0.38 18.11 -4.60
N GLN A 143 -0.39 17.11 -5.49
CA GLN A 143 -1.40 16.06 -5.45
C GLN A 143 -1.28 15.18 -4.19
N LEU A 144 -0.05 14.84 -3.76
CA LEU A 144 0.19 14.15 -2.49
C LEU A 144 -0.39 14.94 -1.31
N ASN A 145 -0.15 16.26 -1.26
CA ASN A 145 -0.71 17.11 -0.21
C ASN A 145 -2.24 17.11 -0.21
N LYS A 146 -2.88 17.15 -1.39
CA LYS A 146 -4.34 17.05 -1.52
C LYS A 146 -4.87 15.71 -1.00
N TRP A 147 -4.26 14.60 -1.42
CA TRP A 147 -4.64 13.27 -0.94
C TRP A 147 -4.43 13.12 0.57
N ARG A 148 -3.37 13.68 1.13
CA ARG A 148 -3.16 13.71 2.58
C ARG A 148 -4.37 14.31 3.29
N GLN A 149 -4.82 15.49 2.86
CA GLN A 149 -5.97 16.16 3.47
C GLN A 149 -7.27 15.35 3.29
N GLU A 150 -7.51 14.82 2.09
CA GLU A 150 -8.68 13.97 1.81
C GLU A 150 -8.71 12.74 2.72
N ILE A 151 -7.58 12.05 2.85
CA ILE A 151 -7.45 10.83 3.66
C ILE A 151 -7.67 11.16 5.13
N LEU A 152 -7.00 12.17 5.68
CA LEU A 152 -7.17 12.55 7.09
C LEU A 152 -8.62 12.94 7.40
N SER A 153 -9.26 13.69 6.51
CA SER A 153 -10.68 14.05 6.65
C SER A 153 -11.58 12.81 6.64
N ARG A 154 -11.33 11.86 5.72
CA ARG A 154 -12.10 10.62 5.62
C ARG A 154 -11.90 9.71 6.84
N LEU A 155 -10.68 9.63 7.36
CA LEU A 155 -10.35 8.85 8.55
C LEU A 155 -11.09 9.43 9.77
N ALA A 156 -11.02 10.74 9.98
CA ALA A 156 -11.72 11.40 11.09
C ALA A 156 -13.25 11.20 11.03
N GLN A 157 -13.85 11.21 9.82
CA GLN A 157 -15.28 10.89 9.65
C GLN A 157 -15.62 9.44 9.97
N GLY A 158 -14.66 8.53 9.82
CA GLY A 158 -14.78 7.12 10.18
C GLY A 158 -14.25 6.83 11.59
N GLU A 159 -14.13 7.86 12.44
CA GLU A 159 -13.68 7.74 13.84
C GLU A 159 -12.25 7.19 13.98
N TRP A 160 -11.44 7.31 12.94
CA TRP A 160 -10.02 6.97 12.95
C TRP A 160 -9.16 8.21 13.22
N GLN A 161 -8.21 8.08 14.14
CA GLN A 161 -7.18 9.08 14.42
C GLN A 161 -5.79 8.49 14.16
N LEU A 162 -4.90 9.27 13.55
CA LEU A 162 -3.48 8.92 13.47
C LEU A 162 -2.80 9.36 14.77
N GLU A 163 -2.13 8.43 15.45
CA GLU A 163 -1.47 8.68 16.74
C GLU A 163 0.02 8.90 16.56
N GLU A 164 0.71 7.87 16.04
CA GLU A 164 2.16 7.88 15.87
C GLU A 164 2.53 7.39 14.46
N GLU A 165 3.59 7.98 13.91
CA GLU A 165 4.19 7.52 12.67
C GLU A 165 5.71 7.42 12.83
N THR A 166 6.22 6.22 12.65
CA THR A 166 7.66 5.96 12.62
C THR A 166 8.12 5.65 11.19
N ARG A 167 9.37 5.22 11.02
CA ARG A 167 9.89 4.84 9.71
C ARG A 167 9.05 3.75 9.03
N ALA A 168 8.61 2.73 9.78
CA ALA A 168 7.98 1.52 9.25
C ALA A 168 6.60 1.22 9.84
N LYS A 169 6.15 1.97 10.85
CA LYS A 169 4.89 1.73 11.58
C LYS A 169 4.03 2.99 11.56
N ILE A 170 2.74 2.79 11.34
CA ILE A 170 1.69 3.81 11.44
C ILE A 170 0.68 3.30 12.47
N ASP A 171 0.52 4.05 13.56
CA ASP A 171 -0.43 3.75 14.61
C ASP A 171 -1.70 4.58 14.42
N ILE A 172 -2.85 3.90 14.52
CA ILE A 172 -4.17 4.53 14.47
C ILE A 172 -5.03 4.12 15.67
N MET A 173 -5.83 5.04 16.17
CA MET A 173 -6.84 4.76 17.18
C MET A 173 -8.23 4.83 16.55
N GLY A 174 -9.07 3.83 16.85
CA GLY A 174 -10.51 3.89 16.55
C GLY A 174 -11.26 4.42 17.77
N MET A 175 -12.03 5.49 17.60
CA MET A 175 -12.90 6.00 18.67
C MET A 175 -14.17 5.13 18.67
N GLN A 176 -14.28 4.22 19.65
CA GLN A 176 -15.53 3.48 19.91
C GLN A 176 -16.52 4.34 20.71
#